data_AF-A0A8H6XNU9-F1
#
_entry.id   AF-A0A8H6XNU9-F1
#
_cell.length_a   1.000
_cell.length_b   1.000
_cell.length_c   1.000
_cell.angle_alpha   90.00
_cell.angle_beta   90.00
_cell.angle_gamma   90.00
#
_symmetry.space_group_name_H-M   'P 1'
#
loop_
_entity.id
_entity.type
_entity.pdbx_description
1 polymer ?
#
loop_
_entity_poly.entity_id
_entity_poly.type
_entity_poly.pdbx_seq_one_letter_code
_entity_poly.pdbx_strand_id
1 'polypeptide(L)'
;MSTCQDTFSLNTDISGIGVRLSYYLQTLFLGCLSARSGSLDEIAGALYTLMATNTAMAVTALILGLKPQPEITLQDGVIIIYLLSMSWITVIFSLASCNRLSGDTAILQLVSVFQSYVIVAFFFVVVGQAPSFGQTPDCNREAVAVVFRRFSASTRSGRIVGGTLVGLVVIGYTFMTVRDYTARVLSWKTPKPEDKVSSHTLPQSQGRQTRPEFPHLSMPSGSSDETIPPLQRRLTIKAAEGTKRRRLMDERLLFMLLCIVICWFFFVLNTELVIRWNQPTQADPGSSWQFGQILPMFLTFLPFINMIGAFKEFGIKPTKQVDVRKTDREMKVSIIWDTKFDAQHK
;
A
#
# COMPACT_ATOMS: atom_id res chain seq x y z
N MET A 1 -13.29 -21.07 44.32
CA MET A 1 -13.11 -20.12 43.22
C MET A 1 -12.15 -20.78 42.24
N SER A 2 -12.67 -21.30 41.14
CA SER A 2 -11.82 -21.76 40.03
C SER A 2 -11.11 -20.54 39.46
N THR A 3 -9.79 -20.58 39.42
CA THR A 3 -8.95 -19.58 38.79
C THR A 3 -9.19 -19.64 37.29
N CYS A 4 -9.68 -18.55 36.69
CA CYS A 4 -9.88 -18.45 35.25
C CYS A 4 -8.60 -18.74 34.43
N GLN A 5 -7.42 -18.72 35.06
CA GLN A 5 -6.12 -18.96 34.45
C GLN A 5 -5.89 -20.37 33.88
N ASP A 6 -6.55 -21.41 34.39
CA ASP A 6 -6.24 -22.80 34.02
C ASP A 6 -7.06 -23.33 32.82
N THR A 7 -7.97 -22.52 32.28
CA THR A 7 -8.96 -22.96 31.28
C THR A 7 -8.81 -22.34 29.89
N PHE A 8 -7.80 -21.48 29.68
CA PHE A 8 -7.68 -20.74 28.42
C PHE A 8 -6.65 -21.36 27.49
N SER A 9 -7.12 -22.16 26.53
CA SER A 9 -6.35 -22.52 25.36
C SER A 9 -6.65 -21.54 24.22
N LEU A 10 -5.62 -20.90 23.66
CA LEU A 10 -5.75 -20.08 22.46
C LEU A 10 -6.14 -20.95 21.27
N ASN A 11 -7.06 -20.47 20.45
CA ASN A 11 -7.41 -21.18 19.22
C ASN A 11 -6.25 -21.07 18.22
N THR A 12 -5.49 -22.15 18.07
CA THR A 12 -4.26 -22.23 17.26
C THR A 12 -4.48 -21.95 15.78
N ASP A 13 -5.69 -22.11 15.27
CA ASP A 13 -6.01 -21.82 13.86
C ASP A 13 -6.23 -20.32 13.60
N ILE A 14 -6.49 -19.52 14.64
CA ILE A 14 -6.88 -18.12 14.50
C ILE A 14 -5.89 -17.17 15.17
N SER A 15 -5.48 -17.48 16.40
CA SER A 15 -4.54 -16.68 17.21
C SER A 15 -3.19 -17.38 17.40
N GLY A 16 -3.00 -18.54 16.74
CA GLY A 16 -1.77 -19.31 16.78
C GLY A 16 -0.54 -18.54 16.32
N ILE A 17 0.63 -19.02 16.73
CA ILE A 17 1.90 -18.35 16.45
C ILE A 17 2.16 -18.19 14.95
N GLY A 18 1.84 -19.20 14.12
CA GLY A 18 2.03 -19.11 12.68
C GLY A 18 1.13 -18.05 12.02
N VAL A 19 -0.11 -17.90 12.48
CA VAL A 19 -1.04 -16.87 11.99
C VAL A 19 -0.56 -15.47 12.39
N ARG A 20 -0.06 -15.32 13.62
CA ARG A 20 0.51 -14.03 14.07
C ARG A 20 1.75 -13.64 13.28
N LEU A 21 2.69 -14.58 13.15
CA LEU A 21 3.93 -14.36 12.39
C LEU A 21 3.63 -14.04 10.91
N SER A 22 2.66 -14.71 10.30
CA SER A 22 2.28 -14.41 8.92
C SER A 22 1.75 -12.98 8.79
N TYR A 23 0.87 -12.54 9.70
CA TYR A 23 0.39 -11.15 9.73
C TYR A 23 1.54 -10.15 9.93
N TYR A 24 2.45 -10.42 10.86
CA TYR A 24 3.61 -9.55 11.10
C TYR A 24 4.47 -9.41 9.84
N LEU A 25 4.83 -10.52 9.21
CA LEU A 25 5.68 -10.50 8.03
C LEU A 25 4.96 -9.92 6.81
N GLN A 26 3.71 -10.30 6.58
CA GLN A 26 2.91 -9.83 5.44
C GLN A 26 2.72 -8.31 5.48
N THR A 27 2.39 -7.76 6.65
CA THR A 27 2.20 -6.31 6.81
C THR A 27 3.50 -5.52 6.67
N LEU A 28 4.62 -6.06 7.17
CA LEU A 28 5.94 -5.46 7.00
C LEU A 28 6.36 -5.46 5.52
N PHE A 29 6.31 -6.62 4.88
CA PHE A 29 6.73 -6.77 3.48
C PHE A 29 5.86 -5.97 2.54
N LEU A 30 4.54 -5.97 2.74
CA LEU A 30 3.63 -5.18 1.92
C LEU A 30 3.82 -3.67 2.12
N GLY A 31 4.05 -3.22 3.36
CA GLY A 31 4.36 -1.82 3.63
C GLY A 31 5.64 -1.39 2.91
N CYS A 32 6.71 -2.16 3.05
CA CYS A 32 7.99 -1.91 2.38
C CYS A 32 7.87 -1.98 0.85
N LEU A 33 7.16 -2.98 0.32
CA LEU A 33 6.87 -3.12 -1.10
C LEU A 33 6.11 -1.90 -1.63
N SER A 34 5.07 -1.45 -0.92
CA SER A 34 4.25 -0.32 -1.36
C SER A 34 4.99 1.01 -1.31
N ALA A 35 5.88 1.18 -0.33
CA ALA A 35 6.74 2.36 -0.25
C ALA A 35 7.73 2.42 -1.43
N ARG A 36 8.13 1.26 -1.97
CA ARG A 36 9.19 1.18 -2.98
C ARG A 36 8.71 0.96 -4.40
N SER A 37 7.72 0.11 -4.64
CA SER A 37 7.36 -0.33 -5.98
C SER A 37 6.88 0.86 -6.84
N GLY A 38 7.30 0.83 -8.11
CA GLY A 38 6.89 1.80 -9.11
C GLY A 38 5.66 1.37 -9.90
N SER A 39 5.11 0.18 -9.63
CA SER A 39 4.02 -0.42 -10.39
C SER A 39 2.84 -0.76 -9.49
N LEU A 40 1.64 -0.34 -9.90
CA LEU A 40 0.41 -0.65 -9.17
C LEU A 40 0.13 -2.16 -9.20
N ASP A 41 0.43 -2.82 -10.32
CA ASP A 41 0.10 -4.23 -10.55
C ASP A 41 0.86 -5.17 -9.61
N GLU A 42 2.11 -4.84 -9.28
CA GLU A 42 2.94 -5.60 -8.33
C GLU A 42 2.38 -5.56 -6.91
N ILE A 43 1.81 -4.43 -6.51
CA ILE A 43 1.30 -4.19 -5.16
C ILE A 43 -0.16 -4.66 -5.04
N ALA A 44 -0.97 -4.43 -6.07
CA ALA A 44 -2.41 -4.63 -6.04
C ALA A 44 -2.80 -6.07 -5.70
N GLY A 45 -2.13 -7.07 -6.28
CA GLY A 45 -2.42 -8.47 -5.99
C GLY A 45 -2.19 -8.83 -4.52
N ALA A 46 -1.08 -8.37 -3.93
CA ALA A 46 -0.77 -8.59 -2.52
C ALA A 46 -1.73 -7.82 -1.60
N LEU A 47 -2.12 -6.59 -1.97
CA LEU A 47 -3.10 -5.80 -1.25
C LEU A 47 -4.49 -6.44 -1.26
N TYR A 48 -5.00 -6.86 -2.42
CA TYR A 48 -6.30 -7.54 -2.51
C TYR A 48 -6.33 -8.82 -1.69
N THR A 49 -5.26 -9.62 -1.75
CA THR A 49 -5.13 -10.83 -0.94
C THR A 49 -5.19 -10.49 0.55
N LEU A 50 -4.43 -9.48 1.01
CA LEU A 50 -4.45 -9.05 2.41
C LEU A 50 -5.84 -8.56 2.85
N MET A 51 -6.51 -7.75 2.01
CA MET A 51 -7.86 -7.25 2.32
C MET A 51 -8.88 -8.39 2.40
N ALA A 52 -8.81 -9.36 1.47
CA ALA A 52 -9.67 -10.52 1.48
C ALA A 52 -9.43 -11.40 2.73
N THR A 53 -8.18 -11.68 3.09
CA THR A 53 -7.84 -12.47 4.28
C THR A 53 -8.25 -11.77 5.57
N ASN A 54 -8.06 -10.45 5.66
CA ASN A 54 -8.52 -9.66 6.80
C ASN A 54 -10.05 -9.72 6.95
N THR A 55 -10.77 -9.57 5.85
CA THR A 55 -12.24 -9.61 5.82
C THR A 55 -12.75 -11.00 6.23
N ALA A 56 -12.15 -12.06 5.67
CA ALA A 56 -12.48 -13.44 6.02
C ALA A 56 -12.19 -13.73 7.50
N MET A 57 -11.03 -13.27 8.03
CA MET A 57 -10.68 -13.43 9.43
C MET A 57 -11.68 -12.72 10.35
N ALA A 58 -12.05 -11.46 10.05
CA ALA A 58 -13.02 -10.71 10.84
C ALA A 58 -14.40 -11.40 10.86
N VAL A 59 -14.90 -11.84 9.70
CA VAL A 59 -16.20 -12.52 9.58
C VAL A 59 -16.18 -13.87 10.29
N THR A 60 -15.14 -14.69 10.09
CA THR A 60 -15.00 -15.98 10.76
C THR A 60 -14.93 -15.79 12.28
N ALA A 61 -14.15 -14.83 12.77
CA ALA A 61 -14.08 -14.53 14.19
C ALA A 61 -15.44 -14.11 14.77
N LEU A 62 -16.21 -13.30 14.04
CA LEU A 62 -17.58 -12.95 14.44
C LEU A 62 -18.48 -14.18 14.55
N ILE A 63 -18.48 -15.02 13.51
CA ILE A 63 -19.31 -16.22 13.47
C ILE A 63 -18.96 -17.14 14.64
N LEU A 64 -17.67 -17.42 14.85
CA LEU A 64 -17.21 -18.32 15.91
C LEU A 64 -17.40 -17.74 17.32
N GLY A 65 -17.30 -16.42 17.48
CA GLY A 65 -17.46 -15.75 18.76
C GLY A 65 -18.92 -15.53 19.20
N LEU A 66 -19.85 -15.50 18.24
CA LEU A 66 -21.28 -15.26 18.48
C LEU A 66 -22.16 -16.51 18.38
N LYS A 67 -21.59 -17.67 18.02
CA LYS A 67 -22.32 -18.95 18.03
C LYS A 67 -22.86 -19.25 19.44
N PRO A 68 -24.00 -19.97 19.57
CA PRO A 68 -24.53 -20.39 20.88
C PRO A 68 -23.54 -21.22 21.71
N GLN A 69 -22.68 -21.98 21.02
CA GLN A 69 -21.51 -22.64 21.57
C GLN A 69 -20.28 -22.01 20.91
N PRO A 70 -19.76 -20.91 21.45
CA PRO A 70 -18.68 -20.18 20.81
C PRO A 70 -17.41 -21.05 20.78
N GLU A 71 -16.61 -20.87 19.73
CA GLU A 71 -15.38 -21.66 19.50
C GLU A 71 -14.10 -20.87 19.78
N ILE A 72 -14.26 -19.58 20.06
CA ILE A 72 -13.16 -18.65 20.37
C ILE A 72 -13.43 -17.94 21.69
N THR A 73 -12.35 -17.48 22.32
CA THR A 73 -12.40 -16.69 23.55
C THR A 73 -12.43 -15.20 23.24
N LEU A 74 -12.79 -14.35 24.22
CA LEU A 74 -12.63 -12.90 24.09
C LEU A 74 -11.16 -12.52 23.84
N GLN A 75 -10.21 -13.27 24.41
CA GLN A 75 -8.78 -13.04 24.20
C GLN A 75 -8.40 -13.26 22.73
N ASP A 76 -8.88 -14.31 22.08
CA ASP A 76 -8.69 -14.52 20.64
C ASP A 76 -9.26 -13.33 19.85
N GLY A 77 -10.48 -12.89 20.18
CA GLY A 77 -11.11 -11.73 19.57
C GLY A 77 -10.27 -10.46 19.70
N VAL A 78 -9.71 -10.20 20.88
CA VAL A 78 -8.81 -9.06 21.11
C VAL A 78 -7.53 -9.19 20.29
N ILE A 79 -6.89 -10.37 20.24
CA ILE A 79 -5.69 -10.58 19.42
C ILE A 79 -5.99 -10.29 17.93
N ILE A 80 -7.11 -10.80 17.42
CA ILE A 80 -7.55 -10.56 16.04
C ILE A 80 -7.77 -9.07 15.79
N ILE A 81 -8.34 -8.32 16.73
CA ILE A 81 -8.47 -6.85 16.61
C ILE A 81 -7.10 -6.20 16.40
N TYR A 82 -6.06 -6.61 17.13
CA TYR A 82 -4.71 -6.04 16.99
C TYR A 82 -4.08 -6.39 15.64
N LEU A 83 -4.19 -7.66 15.21
CA LEU A 83 -3.70 -8.11 13.90
C LEU A 83 -4.39 -7.36 12.75
N LEU A 84 -5.72 -7.24 12.79
CA LEU A 84 -6.50 -6.52 11.81
C LEU A 84 -6.21 -5.02 11.82
N SER A 85 -5.98 -4.42 13.00
CA SER A 85 -5.63 -3.00 13.12
C SER A 85 -4.26 -2.70 12.50
N MET A 86 -3.25 -3.53 12.77
CA MET A 86 -1.93 -3.43 12.16
C MET A 86 -2.03 -3.51 10.63
N SER A 87 -2.79 -4.49 10.15
CA SER A 87 -3.03 -4.71 8.72
C SER A 87 -3.77 -3.54 8.06
N TRP A 88 -4.77 -2.98 8.74
CA TRP A 88 -5.51 -1.80 8.31
C TRP A 88 -4.60 -0.57 8.16
N ILE A 89 -3.71 -0.32 9.12
CA ILE A 89 -2.72 0.77 9.02
C ILE A 89 -1.76 0.55 7.84
N THR A 90 -1.27 -0.69 7.61
CA THR A 90 -0.47 -1.00 6.43
C THR A 90 -1.22 -0.73 5.13
N VAL A 91 -2.50 -1.10 5.04
CA VAL A 91 -3.33 -0.80 3.86
C VAL A 91 -3.45 0.71 3.63
N ILE A 92 -3.63 1.51 4.68
CA ILE A 92 -3.67 2.98 4.58
C ILE A 92 -2.35 3.53 4.01
N PHE A 93 -1.20 3.12 4.56
CA PHE A 93 0.10 3.55 4.04
C PHE A 93 0.33 3.10 2.59
N SER A 94 -0.11 1.90 2.26
CA SER A 94 0.01 1.34 0.92
C SER A 94 -0.84 2.13 -0.08
N LEU A 95 -2.09 2.44 0.25
CA LEU A 95 -2.97 3.25 -0.59
C LEU A 95 -2.45 4.68 -0.78
N ALA A 96 -1.93 5.30 0.27
CA ALA A 96 -1.29 6.62 0.17
C ALA A 96 -0.10 6.60 -0.81
N SER A 97 0.61 5.46 -0.90
CA SER A 97 1.72 5.25 -1.81
C SER A 97 1.22 4.97 -3.24
N CYS A 98 0.19 4.13 -3.39
CA CYS A 98 -0.45 3.81 -4.67
C CYS A 98 -1.12 5.02 -5.33
N ASN A 99 -1.64 5.99 -4.57
CA ASN A 99 -2.20 7.22 -5.11
C ASN A 99 -1.19 8.07 -5.91
N ARG A 100 0.12 7.78 -5.78
CA ARG A 100 1.17 8.42 -6.59
C ARG A 100 1.35 7.76 -7.96
N LEU A 101 0.85 6.55 -8.14
CA LEU A 101 0.99 5.77 -9.37
C LEU A 101 -0.18 6.11 -10.30
N SER A 102 0.13 6.36 -11.57
CA SER A 102 -0.89 6.61 -12.59
C SER A 102 -1.61 5.30 -12.91
N GLY A 103 -2.81 5.10 -12.37
CA GLY A 103 -3.62 3.90 -12.60
C GLY A 103 -5.03 4.02 -12.04
N ASP A 104 -5.93 3.14 -12.51
CA ASP A 104 -7.28 3.05 -11.97
C ASP A 104 -7.24 2.40 -10.57
N THR A 105 -7.21 3.27 -9.56
CA THR A 105 -7.21 2.88 -8.15
C THR A 105 -8.61 2.82 -7.54
N ALA A 106 -9.68 3.07 -8.33
CA ALA A 106 -11.03 3.21 -7.80
C ALA A 106 -11.53 1.92 -7.14
N ILE A 107 -11.31 0.77 -7.79
CA ILE A 107 -11.70 -0.55 -7.26
C ILE A 107 -10.92 -0.86 -5.99
N LEU A 108 -9.60 -0.65 -5.99
CA LEU A 108 -8.74 -0.91 -4.84
C LEU A 108 -9.14 -0.06 -3.62
N GLN A 109 -9.47 1.21 -3.85
CA GLN A 109 -9.98 2.10 -2.81
C GLN A 109 -11.34 1.64 -2.29
N LEU A 110 -12.27 1.27 -3.17
CA LEU A 110 -13.59 0.78 -2.79
C LEU A 110 -13.49 -0.48 -1.91
N VAL A 111 -12.67 -1.46 -2.32
CA VAL A 111 -12.44 -2.70 -1.56
C VAL A 111 -11.82 -2.39 -0.21
N SER A 112 -10.87 -1.47 -0.12
CA SER A 112 -10.27 -1.06 1.15
C SER A 112 -11.27 -0.37 2.08
N VAL A 113 -12.14 0.49 1.56
CA VAL A 113 -13.20 1.14 2.35
C VAL A 113 -14.16 0.11 2.90
N PHE A 114 -14.60 -0.84 2.07
CA PHE A 114 -15.44 -1.95 2.51
C PHE A 114 -14.77 -2.78 3.61
N GLN A 115 -13.52 -3.21 3.38
CA GLN A 115 -12.74 -3.97 4.36
C GLN A 115 -12.56 -3.20 5.68
N SER A 116 -12.33 -1.89 5.61
CA SER A 116 -12.22 -1.02 6.80
C SER A 116 -13.51 -1.05 7.62
N TYR A 117 -14.68 -0.93 6.99
CA TYR A 117 -15.95 -0.99 7.70
C TYR A 117 -16.22 -2.37 8.32
N VAL A 118 -15.81 -3.47 7.67
CA VAL A 118 -15.92 -4.80 8.26
C VAL A 118 -15.07 -4.94 9.52
N ILE A 119 -13.81 -4.46 9.50
CA ILE A 119 -12.93 -4.48 10.68
C ILE A 119 -13.52 -3.65 11.82
N VAL A 120 -14.05 -2.46 11.50
CA VAL A 120 -14.67 -1.57 12.47
C VAL A 120 -15.93 -2.18 13.08
N ALA A 121 -16.78 -2.80 12.25
CA ALA A 121 -17.96 -3.51 12.73
C ALA A 121 -17.57 -4.66 13.66
N PHE A 122 -16.56 -5.46 13.28
CA PHE A 122 -15.99 -6.51 14.14
C PHE A 122 -15.54 -5.96 15.49
N PHE A 123 -14.76 -4.88 15.49
CA PHE A 123 -14.32 -4.21 16.72
C PHE A 123 -15.49 -3.81 17.62
N PHE A 124 -16.51 -3.12 17.07
CA PHE A 124 -17.66 -2.67 17.85
C PHE A 124 -18.49 -3.83 18.39
N VAL A 125 -18.63 -4.92 17.64
CA VAL A 125 -19.33 -6.12 18.10
C VAL A 125 -18.58 -6.77 19.25
N VAL A 126 -17.26 -7.00 19.12
CA VAL A 126 -16.45 -7.60 20.19
C VAL A 126 -16.46 -6.72 21.45
N VAL A 127 -16.28 -5.40 21.32
CA VAL A 127 -16.28 -4.47 22.46
C VAL A 127 -17.68 -4.35 23.09
N GLY A 128 -18.73 -4.32 22.27
CA GLY A 128 -20.12 -4.25 22.74
C GLY A 128 -20.55 -5.52 23.47
N GLN A 129 -20.16 -6.68 22.94
CA GLN A 129 -20.47 -8.00 23.49
C GLN A 129 -19.39 -8.51 24.47
N ALA A 130 -18.38 -7.71 24.84
CA ALA A 130 -17.27 -8.17 25.67
C ALA A 130 -17.69 -8.94 26.96
N PRO A 131 -18.79 -8.61 27.67
CA PRO A 131 -19.23 -9.41 28.82
C PRO A 131 -19.74 -10.82 28.48
N SER A 132 -20.28 -11.02 27.28
CA SER A 132 -20.95 -12.25 26.82
C SER A 132 -20.21 -12.96 25.68
N PHE A 133 -19.13 -12.37 25.17
CA PHE A 133 -18.42 -12.87 24.00
C PHE A 133 -17.54 -14.08 24.32
N GLY A 134 -17.64 -15.13 23.51
CA GLY A 134 -16.76 -16.30 23.60
C GLY A 134 -17.15 -17.34 24.64
N GLN A 135 -16.30 -18.36 24.79
CA GLN A 135 -16.56 -19.59 25.58
C GLN A 135 -16.79 -19.39 27.07
N THR A 136 -16.11 -18.43 27.68
CA THR A 136 -16.05 -18.30 29.15
C THR A 136 -16.39 -16.86 29.57
N PRO A 137 -17.66 -16.44 29.40
CA PRO A 137 -18.07 -15.06 29.67
C PRO A 137 -17.79 -14.60 31.10
N ASP A 138 -17.84 -15.53 32.07
CA ASP A 138 -17.53 -15.23 33.47
C ASP A 138 -16.09 -14.76 33.68
N CYS A 139 -15.16 -15.24 32.86
CA CYS A 139 -13.74 -14.91 32.92
C CYS A 139 -13.36 -13.67 32.09
N ASN A 140 -14.27 -13.14 31.27
CA ASN A 140 -13.98 -11.97 30.44
C ASN A 140 -13.63 -10.71 31.25
N ARG A 141 -14.01 -10.66 32.54
CA ARG A 141 -13.65 -9.55 33.44
C ARG A 141 -12.14 -9.39 33.63
N GLU A 142 -11.39 -10.48 33.50
CA GLU A 142 -9.94 -10.52 33.64
C GLU A 142 -9.22 -10.18 32.33
N ALA A 143 -9.93 -10.14 31.20
CA ALA A 143 -9.34 -9.83 29.90
C ALA A 143 -8.75 -8.41 29.86
N VAL A 144 -7.52 -8.33 29.38
CA VAL A 144 -6.71 -7.12 29.35
C VAL A 144 -6.43 -6.70 27.90
N ALA A 145 -6.63 -5.42 27.60
CA ALA A 145 -6.12 -4.77 26.40
C ALA A 145 -4.90 -3.90 26.76
N VAL A 146 -4.00 -3.69 25.79
CA VAL A 146 -2.74 -2.98 26.00
C VAL A 146 -2.56 -1.87 24.97
N VAL A 147 -2.56 -0.63 25.43
CA VAL A 147 -2.18 0.52 24.60
C VAL A 147 -1.15 1.30 25.40
N PHE A 148 0.12 0.85 25.33
CA PHE A 148 1.24 1.28 26.20
C PHE A 148 1.08 1.00 27.71
N ARG A 149 -0.15 0.88 28.22
CA ARG A 149 -0.48 0.52 29.59
C ARG A 149 -1.56 -0.56 29.61
N ARG A 150 -1.61 -1.29 30.73
CA ARG A 150 -2.64 -2.30 31.03
C ARG A 150 -4.00 -1.60 31.22
N PHE A 151 -4.98 -1.97 30.40
CA PHE A 151 -6.38 -1.58 30.56
C PHE A 151 -7.24 -2.83 30.65
N SER A 152 -8.22 -2.87 31.55
CA SER A 152 -9.20 -3.95 31.54
C SER A 152 -10.15 -3.76 30.36
N ALA A 153 -10.14 -4.71 29.43
CA ALA A 153 -10.96 -4.66 28.21
C ALA A 153 -12.46 -4.74 28.52
N SER A 154 -12.82 -5.41 29.62
CA SER A 154 -14.21 -5.65 30.03
C SER A 154 -14.79 -4.54 30.90
N THR A 155 -13.96 -3.70 31.53
CA THR A 155 -14.48 -2.56 32.29
C THR A 155 -15.32 -1.63 31.40
N ARG A 156 -16.45 -1.17 31.93
CA ARG A 156 -17.35 -0.22 31.24
C ARG A 156 -16.58 0.99 30.71
N SER A 157 -15.63 1.50 31.50
CA SER A 157 -14.76 2.62 31.12
C SER A 157 -13.85 2.27 29.94
N GLY A 158 -13.17 1.11 29.97
CA GLY A 158 -12.30 0.66 28.87
C GLY A 158 -13.04 0.56 27.54
N ARG A 159 -14.25 -0.01 27.57
CA ARG A 159 -15.12 -0.12 26.39
C ARG A 159 -15.56 1.23 25.84
N ILE A 160 -15.98 2.17 26.71
CA ILE A 160 -16.42 3.49 26.30
C ILE A 160 -15.23 4.27 25.70
N VAL A 161 -14.08 4.26 26.37
CA VAL A 161 -12.89 4.97 25.90
C VAL A 161 -12.39 4.38 24.58
N GLY A 162 -12.24 3.05 24.49
CA GLY A 162 -11.82 2.38 23.27
C GLY A 162 -12.81 2.57 22.12
N GLY A 163 -14.11 2.41 22.38
CA GLY A 163 -15.17 2.63 21.42
C GLY A 163 -15.22 4.08 20.91
N THR A 164 -15.06 5.06 21.80
CA THR A 164 -15.01 6.48 21.43
C THR A 164 -13.78 6.78 20.58
N LEU A 165 -12.60 6.29 20.97
CA LEU A 165 -11.37 6.51 20.22
C LEU A 165 -11.44 5.92 18.81
N VAL A 166 -11.86 4.66 18.67
CA VAL A 166 -12.04 4.03 17.35
C VAL A 166 -13.13 4.74 16.56
N GLY A 167 -14.25 5.13 17.19
CA GLY A 167 -15.30 5.91 16.54
C GLY A 167 -14.80 7.23 15.95
N LEU A 168 -14.00 7.98 16.68
CA LEU A 168 -13.38 9.22 16.20
C LEU A 168 -12.43 8.97 15.01
N VAL A 169 -11.61 7.94 15.11
CA VAL A 169 -10.68 7.53 14.02
C VAL A 169 -11.46 7.17 12.76
N VAL A 170 -12.56 6.43 12.89
CA VAL A 170 -13.42 6.02 11.77
C VAL A 170 -14.12 7.22 11.15
N ILE A 171 -14.66 8.14 11.96
CA ILE A 171 -15.28 9.38 11.45
C ILE A 171 -14.25 10.19 10.64
N GLY A 172 -13.03 10.35 11.16
CA GLY A 172 -11.94 11.03 10.46
C GLY A 172 -11.56 10.34 9.15
N TYR A 173 -11.41 9.01 9.18
CA TYR A 173 -11.12 8.20 7.99
C TYR A 173 -12.22 8.34 6.94
N THR A 174 -13.50 8.14 7.31
CA THR A 174 -14.65 8.27 6.43
C THR A 174 -14.73 9.68 5.82
N PHE A 175 -14.50 10.72 6.62
CA PHE A 175 -14.47 12.10 6.12
C PHE A 175 -13.37 12.29 5.06
N MET A 176 -12.15 11.81 5.32
CA MET A 176 -11.06 11.87 4.35
C MET A 176 -11.39 11.11 3.06
N THR A 177 -11.91 9.89 3.17
CA THR A 177 -12.32 9.06 2.01
C THR A 177 -13.41 9.73 1.19
N VAL A 178 -14.47 10.26 1.84
CA VAL A 178 -15.56 10.95 1.16
C VAL A 178 -15.05 12.20 0.45
N ARG A 179 -14.16 12.97 1.08
CA ARG A 179 -13.55 14.15 0.46
C ARG A 179 -12.74 13.78 -0.78
N ASP A 180 -11.92 12.73 -0.70
CA ASP A 180 -11.10 12.28 -1.82
C ASP A 180 -11.96 11.73 -2.96
N TYR A 181 -13.03 10.99 -2.65
CA TYR A 181 -13.95 10.45 -3.65
C TYR A 181 -14.77 11.55 -4.33
N THR A 182 -15.30 12.50 -3.55
CA THR A 182 -16.07 13.63 -4.10
C THR A 182 -15.19 14.53 -4.97
N ALA A 183 -13.94 14.78 -4.59
CA ALA A 183 -12.98 15.51 -5.43
C ALA A 183 -12.75 14.80 -6.79
N ARG A 184 -12.63 13.47 -6.79
CA ARG A 184 -12.49 12.66 -8.03
C ARG A 184 -13.75 12.74 -8.89
N VAL A 185 -14.93 12.55 -8.30
CA VAL A 185 -16.21 12.62 -9.02
C VAL A 185 -16.44 14.02 -9.61
N LEU A 186 -16.12 15.08 -8.86
CA LEU A 186 -16.21 16.46 -9.36
C LEU A 186 -15.23 16.71 -10.51
N SER A 187 -14.01 16.15 -10.44
CA SER A 187 -13.02 16.27 -11.52
C SER A 187 -13.43 15.55 -12.81
N TRP A 188 -14.27 14.51 -12.74
CA TRP A 188 -14.83 13.84 -13.91
C TRP A 188 -15.92 14.64 -14.61
N LYS A 189 -16.66 15.47 -13.85
CA LYS A 189 -17.75 16.27 -14.40
C LYS A 189 -17.28 17.52 -15.12
N THR A 190 -16.13 18.07 -14.75
CA THR A 190 -15.51 19.12 -15.56
C THR A 190 -15.08 18.46 -16.87
N PRO A 191 -15.75 18.76 -18.01
CA PRO A 191 -15.30 18.26 -19.29
C PRO A 191 -13.86 18.71 -19.39
N LYS A 192 -12.94 17.75 -19.56
CA LYS A 192 -11.56 18.09 -19.92
C LYS A 192 -11.74 19.03 -21.09
N PRO A 193 -11.36 20.33 -21.00
CA PRO A 193 -11.52 21.23 -22.13
C PRO A 193 -10.83 20.48 -23.24
N GLU A 194 -11.60 20.02 -24.24
CA GLU A 194 -11.04 19.38 -25.40
C GLU A 194 -9.90 20.31 -25.76
N ASP A 195 -8.67 19.80 -25.69
CA ASP A 195 -7.51 20.51 -26.18
C ASP A 195 -7.97 20.89 -27.57
N LYS A 196 -8.42 22.14 -27.72
CA LYS A 196 -8.75 22.71 -29.01
C LYS A 196 -7.41 22.56 -29.66
N VAL A 197 -7.31 21.51 -30.46
CA VAL A 197 -6.24 21.27 -31.39
C VAL A 197 -6.24 22.61 -32.07
N SER A 198 -5.30 23.46 -31.68
CA SER A 198 -4.82 24.52 -32.52
C SER A 198 -4.32 23.73 -33.71
N SER A 199 -5.24 23.45 -34.62
CA SER A 199 -5.07 23.61 -36.03
C SER A 199 -4.54 25.03 -36.18
N HIS A 200 -3.27 25.20 -35.83
CA HIS A 200 -2.35 25.98 -36.61
C HIS A 200 -2.54 25.42 -38.01
N THR A 201 -3.49 26.04 -38.70
CA THR A 201 -3.50 26.22 -40.13
C THR A 201 -2.04 26.39 -40.51
N LEU A 202 -1.43 25.31 -41.00
CA LEU A 202 -0.23 25.45 -41.81
C LEU A 202 -0.60 26.49 -42.87
N PRO A 203 0.19 27.55 -43.06
CA PRO A 203 -0.05 28.48 -44.14
C PRO A 203 -0.13 27.64 -45.41
N GLN A 204 -1.32 27.64 -45.99
CA GLN A 204 -1.62 27.07 -47.27
C GLN A 204 -0.62 27.70 -48.24
N SER A 205 0.40 26.95 -48.62
CA SER A 205 1.31 27.27 -49.71
C SER A 205 0.44 27.35 -50.97
N GLN A 206 -0.01 28.57 -51.29
CA GLN A 206 -0.60 28.87 -52.57
C GLN A 206 0.45 28.58 -53.63
N GLY A 207 0.15 27.60 -54.47
CA GLY A 207 0.94 27.30 -55.64
C GLY A 207 1.13 28.55 -56.48
N ARG A 208 2.40 28.89 -56.72
CA ARG A 208 2.79 29.58 -57.94
C ARG A 208 3.69 28.67 -58.74
N GLN A 209 3.02 27.93 -59.61
CA GLN A 209 3.61 27.22 -60.73
C GLN A 209 4.19 28.25 -61.70
N THR A 210 5.51 28.35 -61.74
CA THR A 210 6.25 28.76 -62.94
C THR A 210 7.66 28.19 -62.82
N ARG A 211 7.90 27.13 -63.58
CA ARG A 211 9.23 26.68 -63.99
C ARG A 211 9.81 27.77 -64.89
N PRO A 212 11.05 28.23 -64.62
CA PRO A 212 12.01 28.28 -65.70
C PRO A 212 13.32 27.58 -65.35
N GLU A 213 13.89 27.04 -66.41
CA GLU A 213 15.18 26.39 -66.52
C GLU A 213 16.38 27.33 -66.23
N PHE A 214 17.39 26.77 -65.55
CA PHE A 214 18.81 27.16 -65.48
C PHE A 214 19.20 28.53 -64.85
N PRO A 215 20.48 28.79 -64.47
CA PRO A 215 21.66 27.91 -64.34
C PRO A 215 22.34 27.97 -62.94
N HIS A 216 23.33 27.10 -62.75
CA HIS A 216 24.32 27.09 -61.67
C HIS A 216 24.70 28.49 -61.14
N LEU A 217 24.51 28.73 -59.84
CA LEU A 217 25.15 29.81 -59.12
C LEU A 217 25.58 29.31 -57.73
N SER A 218 26.88 29.08 -57.64
CA SER A 218 27.70 28.89 -56.45
C SER A 218 27.39 29.94 -55.38
N MET A 219 27.11 29.49 -54.15
CA MET A 219 27.06 30.33 -52.96
C MET A 219 28.17 29.93 -51.99
N PRO A 220 28.72 30.90 -51.24
CA PRO A 220 30.09 30.89 -50.78
C PRO A 220 30.28 30.09 -49.49
N SER A 221 31.41 29.39 -49.51
CA SER A 221 32.18 28.94 -48.35
C SER A 221 32.46 30.12 -47.40
N GLY A 222 31.56 30.34 -46.45
CA GLY A 222 31.73 31.26 -45.33
C GLY A 222 32.21 30.53 -44.08
N SER A 223 33.47 30.12 -44.10
CA SER A 223 34.20 29.57 -42.96
C SER A 223 34.38 30.64 -41.89
N SER A 224 33.50 30.67 -40.90
CA SER A 224 33.79 31.27 -39.59
C SER A 224 34.15 30.12 -38.65
N ASP A 225 35.39 29.66 -38.83
CA ASP A 225 36.05 28.67 -37.99
C ASP A 225 36.36 29.34 -36.64
N GLU A 226 35.34 29.44 -35.78
CA GLU A 226 35.55 29.78 -34.38
C GLU A 226 36.02 28.50 -33.68
N THR A 227 37.33 28.26 -33.80
CA THR A 227 38.05 27.10 -33.29
C THR A 227 37.98 27.10 -31.76
N ILE A 228 36.86 26.60 -31.21
CA ILE A 228 36.75 26.32 -29.78
C ILE A 228 37.74 25.20 -29.45
N PRO A 229 38.73 25.43 -28.55
CA PRO A 229 39.79 24.47 -28.29
C PRO A 229 39.20 23.15 -27.74
N PRO A 230 39.58 21.98 -28.30
CA PRO A 230 39.01 20.68 -27.96
C PRO A 230 39.24 20.27 -26.48
N LEU A 231 40.16 20.96 -25.79
CA LEU A 231 40.45 20.74 -24.37
C LEU A 231 39.34 21.28 -23.45
N GLN A 232 38.69 22.39 -23.81
CA GLN A 232 37.70 23.06 -22.96
C GLN A 232 36.36 22.31 -22.95
N ARG A 233 36.03 21.62 -24.06
CA ARG A 233 34.87 20.72 -24.16
C ARG A 233 35.04 19.46 -23.31
N ARG A 234 36.28 18.97 -23.09
CA ARG A 234 36.55 17.81 -22.22
C ARG A 234 36.51 18.16 -20.73
N LEU A 235 36.88 19.39 -20.36
CA LEU A 235 36.85 19.84 -18.97
C LEU A 235 35.44 20.17 -18.47
N THR A 236 34.57 20.75 -19.31
CA THR A 236 33.16 20.99 -18.93
C THR A 236 32.34 19.71 -18.84
N ILE A 237 32.62 18.70 -19.69
CA ILE A 237 31.98 17.38 -19.59
C ILE A 237 32.41 16.67 -18.29
N LYS A 238 33.69 16.69 -17.92
CA LYS A 238 34.18 16.07 -16.67
C LYS A 238 33.76 16.83 -15.41
N ALA A 239 33.69 18.16 -15.46
CA ALA A 239 33.20 18.97 -14.33
C ALA A 239 31.68 18.76 -14.09
N ALA A 240 30.89 18.62 -15.15
CA ALA A 240 29.46 18.30 -15.04
C ALA A 240 29.21 16.85 -14.55
N GLU A 241 30.15 15.93 -14.76
CA GLU A 241 30.10 14.57 -14.21
C GLU A 241 30.54 14.48 -12.75
N GLY A 242 31.42 15.39 -12.29
CA GLY A 242 31.94 15.42 -10.92
C GLY A 242 30.95 15.93 -9.87
N THR A 243 30.10 16.90 -10.19
CA THR A 243 29.18 17.53 -9.21
C THR A 243 27.85 16.77 -9.06
N LYS A 244 27.58 15.75 -9.90
CA LYS A 244 26.31 15.01 -9.94
C LYS A 244 26.31 13.70 -9.11
N ARG A 245 27.34 13.51 -8.28
CA ARG A 245 27.64 12.23 -7.60
C ARG A 245 27.57 12.29 -6.06
N ARG A 246 26.76 13.18 -5.50
CA ARG A 246 26.19 13.01 -4.16
C ARG A 246 24.68 12.96 -4.30
N ARG A 247 24.19 11.83 -4.83
CA ARG A 247 22.76 11.52 -4.76
C ARG A 247 22.46 11.20 -3.31
N LEU A 248 22.05 12.25 -2.59
CA LEU A 248 21.27 12.15 -1.37
C LEU A 248 20.25 11.02 -1.57
N MET A 249 20.19 10.09 -0.60
CA MET A 249 19.10 9.12 -0.54
C MET A 249 17.76 9.85 -0.70
N ASP A 250 16.76 9.19 -1.27
CA ASP A 250 15.41 9.77 -1.27
C ASP A 250 14.95 9.86 0.20
N GLU A 251 15.15 11.03 0.81
CA GLU A 251 14.86 11.29 2.23
C GLU A 251 13.40 10.96 2.54
N ARG A 252 12.50 11.18 1.57
CA ARG A 252 11.09 10.84 1.69
C ARG A 252 10.87 9.33 1.76
N LEU A 253 11.54 8.56 0.90
CA LEU A 253 11.45 7.09 0.94
C LEU A 253 11.99 6.55 2.26
N LEU A 254 13.15 7.05 2.70
CA LEU A 254 13.76 6.64 3.97
C LEU A 254 12.83 6.95 5.14
N PHE A 255 12.24 8.15 5.17
CA PHE A 255 11.28 8.54 6.19
C PHE A 255 10.03 7.63 6.18
N MET A 256 9.46 7.34 5.01
CA MET A 256 8.31 6.44 4.92
C MET A 256 8.64 5.02 5.40
N LEU A 257 9.78 4.46 5.00
CA LEU A 257 10.23 3.14 5.46
C LEU A 257 10.45 3.14 6.99
N LEU A 258 11.05 4.18 7.54
CA LEU A 258 11.23 4.34 8.98
C LEU A 258 9.89 4.38 9.71
N CYS A 259 8.91 5.16 9.21
CA CYS A 259 7.57 5.20 9.77
C CYS A 259 6.89 3.82 9.75
N ILE A 260 6.99 3.09 8.63
CA ILE A 260 6.43 1.74 8.50
C ILE A 260 7.05 0.79 9.53
N VAL A 261 8.37 0.76 9.66
CA VAL A 261 9.08 -0.13 10.60
C VAL A 261 8.74 0.22 12.05
N ILE A 262 8.70 1.50 12.40
CA ILE A 262 8.33 1.96 13.75
C ILE A 262 6.89 1.57 14.08
N CYS A 263 5.93 1.89 13.19
CA CYS A 263 4.53 1.52 13.38
C CYS A 263 4.36 0.01 13.52
N TRP A 264 4.98 -0.76 12.61
CA TRP A 264 4.98 -2.23 12.66
C TRP A 264 5.50 -2.76 13.99
N PHE A 265 6.67 -2.28 14.44
CA PHE A 265 7.27 -2.68 15.70
C PHE A 265 6.34 -2.41 16.89
N PHE A 266 5.70 -1.23 16.91
CA PHE A 266 4.73 -0.90 17.95
C PHE A 266 3.54 -1.86 17.96
N PHE A 267 2.99 -2.23 16.81
CA PHE A 267 1.87 -3.18 16.75
C PHE A 267 2.28 -4.58 17.20
N VAL A 268 3.43 -5.09 16.75
CA VAL A 268 3.95 -6.39 17.18
C VAL A 268 4.17 -6.39 18.70
N LEU A 269 4.83 -5.36 19.22
CA LEU A 269 5.08 -5.24 20.66
C LEU A 269 3.78 -5.21 21.47
N ASN A 270 2.80 -4.39 21.07
CA ASN A 270 1.53 -4.33 21.79
C ASN A 270 0.76 -5.67 21.71
N THR A 271 0.78 -6.34 20.55
CA THR A 271 0.11 -7.65 20.38
C THR A 271 0.73 -8.71 21.29
N GLU A 272 2.06 -8.82 21.32
CA GLU A 272 2.75 -9.79 22.19
C GLU A 272 2.61 -9.43 23.68
N LEU A 273 2.54 -8.15 24.04
CA LEU A 273 2.23 -7.72 25.40
C LEU A 273 0.80 -8.09 25.82
N VAL A 274 -0.20 -7.92 24.94
CA VAL A 274 -1.57 -8.39 25.17
C VAL A 274 -1.55 -9.88 25.49
N ILE A 275 -0.86 -10.70 24.68
CA ILE A 275 -0.81 -12.15 24.86
C ILE A 275 -0.12 -12.52 26.17
N ARG A 276 1.04 -11.91 26.45
CA ARG A 276 1.80 -12.18 27.67
C ARG A 276 1.04 -11.82 28.94
N TRP A 277 0.25 -10.74 28.93
CA TRP A 277 -0.48 -10.30 30.12
C TRP A 277 -1.81 -11.03 30.35
N ASN A 278 -2.40 -11.62 29.31
CA ASN A 278 -3.57 -12.48 29.47
C ASN A 278 -3.18 -13.93 29.83
N GLN A 279 -1.88 -14.26 29.88
CA GLN A 279 -1.34 -15.56 30.35
C GLN A 279 -2.13 -16.79 29.84
N PRO A 280 -2.30 -16.96 28.51
CA PRO A 280 -2.95 -18.14 28.00
C PRO A 280 -2.18 -19.38 28.47
N THR A 281 -2.89 -20.41 28.91
CA THR A 281 -2.28 -21.70 29.22
C THR A 281 -1.53 -22.12 27.96
N GLN A 282 -0.21 -22.32 28.07
CA GLN A 282 0.57 -22.72 26.91
C GLN A 282 -0.02 -24.04 26.43
N ALA A 283 -0.49 -24.06 25.18
CA ALA A 283 -0.83 -25.30 24.51
C ALA A 283 0.35 -26.26 24.67
N ASP A 284 0.06 -27.54 24.89
CA ASP A 284 1.08 -28.55 25.13
C ASP A 284 2.25 -28.37 24.14
N PRO A 285 3.51 -28.50 24.57
CA PRO A 285 4.67 -28.31 23.69
C PRO A 285 4.70 -29.26 22.48
N GLY A 286 3.82 -30.27 22.45
CA GLY A 286 3.55 -31.14 21.31
C GLY A 286 2.39 -30.70 20.39
N SER A 287 1.77 -29.53 20.64
CA SER A 287 0.77 -28.89 19.78
C SER A 287 1.45 -28.54 18.46
N SER A 288 1.34 -29.51 17.55
CA SER A 288 1.96 -29.50 16.24
C SER A 288 1.41 -28.34 15.40
N TRP A 289 2.28 -27.79 14.56
CA TRP A 289 1.89 -26.85 13.52
C TRP A 289 0.70 -27.42 12.73
N GLN A 290 -0.47 -26.80 12.89
CA GLN A 290 -1.65 -27.19 12.14
C GLN A 290 -1.58 -26.63 10.72
N PHE A 291 -2.20 -27.32 9.77
CA PHE A 291 -2.25 -26.89 8.37
C PHE A 291 -2.76 -25.44 8.23
N GLY A 292 -3.70 -25.03 9.09
CA GLY A 292 -4.23 -23.66 9.16
C GLY A 292 -3.18 -22.58 9.42
N GLN A 293 -2.05 -22.92 10.06
CA GLN A 293 -0.95 -22.00 10.34
C GLN A 293 0.06 -21.92 9.20
N ILE A 294 0.21 -22.99 8.42
CA ILE A 294 1.18 -23.10 7.34
C ILE A 294 0.71 -22.28 6.12
N LEU A 295 -0.59 -22.33 5.80
CA LEU A 295 -1.14 -21.65 4.63
C LEU A 295 -0.90 -20.12 4.66
N PRO A 296 -1.19 -19.39 5.75
CA PRO A 296 -0.87 -17.96 5.84
C PRO A 296 0.61 -17.64 5.67
N MET A 297 1.50 -18.51 6.16
CA MET A 297 2.95 -18.32 5.99
C MET A 297 3.35 -18.38 4.51
N PHE A 298 2.79 -19.30 3.74
CA PHE A 298 3.01 -19.35 2.29
C PHE A 298 2.52 -18.08 1.58
N LEU A 299 1.40 -17.50 2.00
CA LEU A 299 0.90 -16.24 1.44
C LEU A 299 1.85 -15.06 1.68
N THR A 300 2.71 -15.11 2.70
CA THR A 300 3.72 -14.07 2.94
C THR A 300 4.91 -14.13 1.99
N PHE A 301 5.11 -15.27 1.32
CA PHE A 301 6.28 -15.48 0.47
C PHE A 301 6.23 -14.66 -0.82
N LEU A 302 5.04 -14.51 -1.42
CA LEU A 302 4.85 -13.68 -2.62
C LEU A 302 5.19 -12.19 -2.38
N PRO A 303 4.62 -11.49 -1.39
CA PRO A 303 4.99 -10.10 -1.12
C PRO A 303 6.47 -9.97 -0.72
N PHE A 304 7.07 -11.00 -0.10
CA PHE A 304 8.50 -11.02 0.20
C PHE A 304 9.37 -11.03 -1.07
N ILE A 305 9.09 -11.94 -2.01
CA ILE A 305 9.82 -11.99 -3.29
C ILE A 305 9.66 -10.68 -4.05
N ASN A 306 8.43 -10.17 -4.15
CA ASN A 306 8.14 -8.91 -4.84
C ASN A 306 8.87 -7.74 -4.17
N MET A 307 8.90 -7.71 -2.83
CA MET A 307 9.68 -6.72 -2.09
C MET A 307 11.16 -6.81 -2.45
N ILE A 308 11.78 -8.00 -2.43
CA ILE A 308 13.18 -8.17 -2.81
C ILE A 308 13.43 -7.72 -4.25
N GLY A 309 12.55 -8.09 -5.19
CA GLY A 309 12.62 -7.65 -6.60
C GLY A 309 12.58 -6.13 -6.70
N ALA A 310 11.60 -5.50 -6.05
CA ALA A 310 11.43 -4.06 -6.00
C ALA A 310 12.56 -3.33 -5.26
N PHE A 311 13.34 -3.98 -4.39
CA PHE A 311 14.55 -3.37 -3.83
C PHE A 311 15.78 -3.60 -4.71
N LYS A 312 15.84 -4.72 -5.45
CA LYS A 312 16.94 -5.03 -6.38
C LYS A 312 16.92 -4.16 -7.63
N GLU A 313 15.78 -4.05 -8.29
CA GLU A 313 15.62 -3.29 -9.54
C GLU A 313 15.90 -1.79 -9.36
N PHE A 314 15.55 -1.33 -8.18
CA PHE A 314 15.16 0.04 -7.93
C PHE A 314 16.14 0.63 -6.90
N GLY A 315 16.70 -0.20 -6.01
CA GLY A 315 17.66 0.19 -4.97
C GLY A 315 17.08 1.16 -3.94
N ILE A 316 17.91 1.57 -2.98
CA ILE A 316 17.58 2.67 -2.04
C ILE A 316 17.86 4.04 -2.70
N LYS A 317 18.47 4.03 -3.88
CA LYS A 317 18.80 5.25 -4.61
C LYS A 317 17.52 5.85 -5.19
N PRO A 318 17.38 7.19 -5.21
CA PRO A 318 16.25 7.84 -5.87
C PRO A 318 16.17 7.33 -7.31
N THR A 319 15.04 6.71 -7.65
CA THR A 319 14.73 6.38 -9.04
C THR A 319 14.73 7.71 -9.77
N LYS A 320 15.62 7.89 -10.75
CA LYS A 320 15.43 8.98 -11.71
C LYS A 320 14.07 8.69 -12.31
N GLN A 321 13.07 9.53 -12.03
CA GLN A 321 11.83 9.49 -12.78
C GLN A 321 12.25 9.58 -14.23
N VAL A 322 12.23 8.44 -14.92
CA VAL A 322 12.34 8.42 -16.36
C VAL A 322 11.12 9.21 -16.77
N ASP A 323 11.35 10.42 -17.26
CA ASP A 323 10.29 11.36 -17.57
C ASP A 323 9.40 10.68 -18.61
N VAL A 324 8.31 10.05 -18.14
CA VAL A 324 7.45 9.17 -18.95
C VAL A 324 6.88 9.94 -20.12
N ARG A 325 6.79 11.28 -20.01
CA ARG A 325 6.42 12.18 -21.10
C ARG A 325 7.39 12.11 -22.28
N LYS A 326 8.67 11.79 -22.06
CA LYS A 326 9.65 11.63 -23.13
C LYS A 326 9.45 10.30 -23.86
N THR A 327 9.23 9.22 -23.12
CA THR A 327 8.97 7.90 -23.71
C THR A 327 7.64 7.85 -24.45
N ASP A 328 6.59 8.49 -23.93
CA ASP A 328 5.28 8.54 -24.60
C ASP A 328 5.31 9.41 -25.88
N ARG A 329 6.16 10.44 -25.92
CA ARG A 329 6.43 11.19 -27.17
C ARG A 329 7.20 10.34 -28.17
N GLU A 330 8.24 9.63 -27.74
CA GLU A 330 9.02 8.76 -28.63
C GLU A 330 8.19 7.59 -29.17
N MET A 331 7.31 7.01 -28.36
CA MET A 331 6.40 5.94 -28.77
C MET A 331 5.30 6.43 -29.71
N LYS A 332 4.69 7.61 -29.46
CA LYS A 332 3.75 8.22 -30.41
C LYS A 332 4.40 8.60 -31.73
N VAL A 333 5.65 9.07 -31.70
CA VAL A 333 6.41 9.33 -32.93
C VAL A 333 6.61 8.03 -33.71
N SER A 334 7.00 6.93 -33.05
CA SER A 334 7.17 5.62 -33.72
C SER A 334 5.88 5.13 -34.40
N ILE A 335 4.74 5.19 -33.70
CA ILE A 335 3.44 4.73 -34.25
C ILE A 335 3.01 5.59 -35.46
N ILE A 336 3.29 6.89 -35.44
CA ILE A 336 3.01 7.79 -36.57
C ILE A 336 3.90 7.48 -37.79
N TRP A 337 5.16 7.06 -37.57
CA TRP A 337 6.03 6.65 -38.67
C TRP A 337 5.57 5.34 -39.32
N ASP A 338 5.19 4.34 -38.53
CA ASP A 338 4.71 3.05 -39.06
C ASP A 338 3.40 3.21 -39.86
N THR A 339 2.46 4.00 -39.34
CA THR A 339 1.19 4.26 -40.06
C THR A 339 1.37 5.09 -41.33
N LYS A 340 2.38 5.95 -41.43
CA LYS A 340 2.71 6.66 -42.68
C LYS A 340 3.41 5.77 -43.70
N PHE A 341 4.21 4.81 -43.26
CA PHE A 341 4.93 3.92 -44.16
C PHE A 341 3.98 2.97 -44.91
N ASP A 342 2.95 2.45 -44.23
CA ASP A 342 1.93 1.59 -44.85
C ASP A 342 1.03 2.32 -45.85
N ALA A 343 0.86 3.64 -45.72
CA ALA A 343 0.03 4.43 -46.61
C ALA A 343 0.70 4.79 -47.96
N GLN A 344 2.03 4.68 -48.07
CA GLN A 344 2.75 4.95 -49.33
C GLN A 344 2.96 3.71 -50.20
N HIS A 345 2.65 2.52 -49.70
CA HIS A 345 2.80 1.24 -50.42
C HIS A 345 1.48 0.62 -50.89
N LYS A 346 0.38 1.37 -50.81
CA LYS A 346 -0.89 1.10 -51.51
C LYS A 346 -1.10 2.13 -52.60
#